data_AF-A0A2H9SL81-F1
#
_entry.id   AF-A0A2H9SL81-F1
#
_cell.length_a   1.000
_cell.length_b   1.000
_cell.length_c   1.000
_cell.angle_alpha   90.00
_cell.angle_beta   90.00
_cell.angle_gamma   90.00
#
_symmetry.space_group_name_H-M   'P 1'
#
loop_
_entity.id
_entity.type
_entity.pdbx_description
1 polymer ?
#
loop_
_entity_poly.entity_id
_entity_poly.type
_entity_poly.pdbx_seq_one_letter_code
_entity_poly.pdbx_strand_id
1 'polypeptide(L)'
;MLTHHFIFKPGLWIGEGKLSFNISKEELRFYTKWTISSALDHTIHAFQQVEMEGAPEQVRNHFRFSQITDAGFVVELENESMGLVHGTGVIDPNKIGWEFHLEGFEGFEMYSLIPEKEEYALHAEYTPGNHFRTIIHGRIWQKTS
;
A
#
# COMPACT_ATOMS: atom_id res chain seq x y z
N MET A 1 -9.94 -18.38 8.61
CA MET A 1 -10.15 -18.05 7.18
C MET A 1 -9.82 -16.58 7.02
N LEU A 2 -8.85 -16.25 6.16
CA LEU A 2 -8.48 -14.86 5.91
C LEU A 2 -9.69 -14.16 5.27
N THR A 3 -10.25 -13.19 5.98
CA THR A 3 -11.37 -12.36 5.49
C THR A 3 -10.91 -11.44 4.35
N HIS A 4 -9.59 -11.22 4.25
CA HIS A 4 -9.00 -10.31 3.28
C HIS A 4 -8.55 -11.02 2.00
N HIS A 5 -8.91 -10.43 0.87
CA HIS A 5 -8.43 -10.82 -0.45
C HIS A 5 -7.26 -9.97 -0.92
N PHE A 6 -7.22 -8.69 -0.54
CA PHE A 6 -6.11 -7.82 -0.91
C PHE A 6 -4.80 -8.37 -0.32
N ILE A 7 -3.72 -8.27 -1.10
CA ILE A 7 -2.40 -8.93 -0.98
C ILE A 7 -2.39 -10.47 -0.92
N PHE A 8 -3.47 -11.15 -0.50
CA PHE A 8 -3.49 -12.62 -0.36
C PHE A 8 -4.03 -13.36 -1.58
N LYS A 9 -4.79 -12.69 -2.45
CA LYS A 9 -5.31 -13.25 -3.70
C LYS A 9 -4.48 -12.72 -4.88
N PRO A 10 -3.78 -13.61 -5.62
CA PRO A 10 -3.07 -13.23 -6.82
C PRO A 10 -3.99 -12.55 -7.85
N GLY A 11 -3.42 -11.66 -8.63
CA GLY A 11 -4.12 -10.94 -9.68
C GLY A 11 -3.88 -9.45 -9.64
N LEU A 12 -4.71 -8.74 -10.41
CA LEU A 12 -4.58 -7.31 -10.59
C LEU A 12 -5.56 -6.57 -9.70
N TRP A 13 -5.04 -5.62 -8.93
CA TRP A 13 -5.83 -4.67 -8.14
C TRP A 13 -5.56 -3.28 -8.66
N ILE A 14 -6.60 -2.48 -8.76
CA ILE A 14 -6.51 -1.08 -9.19
C ILE A 14 -7.07 -0.21 -8.08
N GLY A 15 -6.57 1.01 -8.01
CA GLY A 15 -7.03 1.98 -7.05
C GLY A 15 -6.88 3.39 -7.56
N GLU A 16 -7.57 4.28 -6.88
CA GLU A 16 -7.53 5.71 -7.15
C GLU A 16 -7.76 6.48 -5.86
N GLY A 17 -7.34 7.73 -5.84
CA GLY A 17 -7.55 8.58 -4.69
C GLY A 17 -6.91 9.94 -4.82
N LYS A 18 -6.67 10.54 -3.67
CA LYS A 18 -6.06 11.85 -3.52
C LYS A 18 -4.87 11.77 -2.59
N LEU A 19 -3.85 12.52 -2.95
CA LEU A 19 -2.67 12.79 -2.17
C LEU A 19 -2.71 14.28 -1.77
N SER A 20 -2.48 14.56 -0.51
CA SER A 20 -2.45 15.92 0.04
C SER A 20 -1.21 16.09 0.93
N PHE A 21 -0.78 17.32 1.09
CA PHE A 21 0.39 17.66 1.90
C PHE A 21 -0.03 18.49 3.10
N ASN A 22 0.46 18.17 4.29
CA ASN A 22 0.06 18.88 5.52
C ASN A 22 0.32 20.40 5.50
N ILE A 23 1.26 20.87 4.68
CA ILE A 23 1.61 22.30 4.58
C ILE A 23 0.90 23.03 3.43
N SER A 24 0.09 22.36 2.61
CA SER A 24 -0.63 23.00 1.50
C SER A 24 -2.09 22.52 1.43
N LYS A 25 -2.93 23.27 0.71
CA LYS A 25 -4.30 22.83 0.35
C LYS A 25 -4.33 22.11 -1.00
N GLU A 26 -3.16 21.79 -1.54
CA GLU A 26 -3.06 21.16 -2.85
C GLU A 26 -3.40 19.68 -2.72
N GLU A 27 -4.27 19.21 -3.60
CA GLU A 27 -4.63 17.81 -3.72
C GLU A 27 -4.25 17.34 -5.12
N LEU A 28 -3.45 16.28 -5.18
CA LEU A 28 -3.11 15.60 -6.43
C LEU A 28 -3.90 14.30 -6.51
N ARG A 29 -4.52 14.03 -7.65
CA ARG A 29 -5.12 12.72 -7.88
C ARG A 29 -4.03 11.71 -8.16
N PHE A 30 -4.24 10.48 -7.71
CA PHE A 30 -3.37 9.38 -8.09
C PHE A 30 -4.20 8.17 -8.54
N TYR A 31 -3.56 7.34 -9.36
CA TYR A 31 -4.02 6.02 -9.72
C TYR A 31 -2.95 5.02 -9.31
N THR A 32 -3.36 3.89 -8.76
CA THR A 32 -2.45 2.81 -8.37
C THR A 32 -2.86 1.51 -9.03
N LYS A 33 -1.86 0.72 -9.40
CA LYS A 33 -2.02 -0.61 -9.96
C LYS A 33 -1.11 -1.56 -9.21
N TRP A 34 -1.70 -2.56 -8.59
CA TRP A 34 -1.02 -3.63 -7.87
C TRP A 34 -1.12 -4.92 -8.67
N THR A 35 0.01 -5.59 -8.86
CA THR A 35 0.08 -6.94 -9.44
C THR A 35 0.56 -7.88 -8.36
N ILE A 36 -0.35 -8.68 -7.82
CA ILE A 36 -0.07 -9.65 -6.76
C ILE A 36 0.25 -11.00 -7.40
N SER A 37 1.43 -11.53 -7.11
CA SER A 37 1.86 -12.84 -7.59
C SER A 37 1.40 -13.96 -6.66
N SER A 38 1.35 -15.19 -7.17
CA SER A 38 1.23 -16.38 -6.31
C SER A 38 2.38 -16.44 -5.32
N ALA A 39 2.11 -16.93 -4.12
CA ALA A 39 3.14 -17.11 -3.11
C ALA A 39 4.19 -18.11 -3.61
N LEU A 40 5.47 -17.75 -3.48
CA LEU A 40 6.62 -18.61 -3.72
C LEU A 40 7.38 -18.70 -2.39
N ASP A 41 7.69 -19.91 -1.92
CA ASP A 41 8.40 -20.12 -0.65
C ASP A 41 7.81 -19.34 0.53
N HIS A 42 6.48 -19.40 0.67
CA HIS A 42 5.71 -18.67 1.70
C HIS A 42 5.83 -17.13 1.66
N THR A 43 6.36 -16.60 0.56
CA THR A 43 6.52 -15.16 0.33
C THR A 43 5.62 -14.72 -0.81
N ILE A 44 4.84 -13.67 -0.58
CA ILE A 44 4.02 -13.03 -1.62
C ILE A 44 4.79 -11.86 -2.20
N HIS A 45 4.95 -11.86 -3.51
CA HIS A 45 5.54 -10.75 -4.25
C HIS A 45 4.45 -9.89 -4.87
N ALA A 46 4.54 -8.58 -4.68
CA ALA A 46 3.63 -7.63 -5.27
C ALA A 46 4.37 -6.48 -5.94
N PHE A 47 3.89 -6.07 -7.11
CA PHE A 47 4.39 -4.90 -7.81
C PHE A 47 3.33 -3.81 -7.80
N GLN A 48 3.67 -2.64 -7.27
CA GLN A 48 2.79 -1.48 -7.28
C GLN A 48 3.35 -0.42 -8.23
N GLN A 49 2.49 0.08 -9.09
CA GLN A 49 2.72 1.27 -9.90
C GLN A 49 1.80 2.37 -9.40
N VAL A 50 2.33 3.57 -9.19
CA VAL A 50 1.55 4.76 -8.81
C VAL A 50 1.81 5.86 -9.83
N GLU A 51 0.73 6.39 -10.37
CA GLU A 51 0.72 7.51 -11.31
C GLU A 51 0.03 8.69 -10.65
N MET A 52 0.67 9.86 -10.63
CA MET A 52 0.10 11.08 -10.07
C MET A 52 -0.29 12.04 -11.18
N GLU A 53 -1.44 12.69 -11.05
CA GLU A 53 -1.91 13.69 -12.02
C GLU A 53 -0.92 14.86 -12.07
N GLY A 54 -0.45 15.20 -13.28
CA GLY A 54 0.52 16.27 -13.49
C GLY A 54 1.98 15.88 -13.28
N ALA A 55 2.28 14.65 -12.82
CA ALA A 55 3.65 14.14 -12.72
C ALA A 55 3.97 13.24 -13.94
N PRO A 56 5.10 13.46 -14.65
CA PRO A 56 5.49 12.62 -15.78
C PRO A 56 6.05 11.26 -15.35
N GLU A 57 6.51 11.14 -14.10
CA GLU A 57 7.17 9.94 -13.58
C GLU A 57 6.19 9.04 -12.82
N GLN A 58 6.37 7.73 -12.99
CA GLN A 58 5.62 6.71 -12.23
C GLN A 58 6.46 6.22 -11.07
N VAL A 59 5.87 6.18 -9.87
CA VAL A 59 6.51 5.52 -8.73
C VAL A 59 6.27 4.03 -8.84
N ARG A 60 7.34 3.23 -8.70
CA ARG A 60 7.31 1.77 -8.79
C ARG A 60 7.87 1.18 -7.52
N ASN A 61 7.06 0.35 -6.87
CA ASN A 61 7.39 -0.25 -5.60
C ASN A 61 7.33 -1.78 -5.72
N HIS A 62 8.37 -2.44 -5.24
CA HIS A 62 8.42 -3.90 -5.08
C HIS A 62 8.15 -4.25 -3.62
N PHE A 63 7.06 -4.97 -3.39
CA PHE A 63 6.69 -5.44 -2.06
C PHE A 63 6.96 -6.94 -1.92
N ARG A 64 7.47 -7.35 -0.76
CA ARG A 64 7.59 -8.74 -0.34
C ARG A 64 6.89 -8.92 1.01
N PHE A 65 5.90 -9.80 1.07
CA PHE A 65 5.19 -10.14 2.30
C PHE A 65 5.59 -11.54 2.74
N SER A 66 6.09 -11.68 3.96
CA SER A 66 6.59 -12.94 4.50
C SER A 66 6.15 -13.13 5.96
N GLN A 67 6.44 -14.30 6.53
CA GLN A 67 6.07 -14.64 7.91
C GLN A 67 4.57 -14.38 8.22
N ILE A 68 3.70 -14.70 7.27
CA ILE A 68 2.26 -14.43 7.35
C ILE A 68 1.64 -15.34 8.42
N THR A 69 0.92 -14.71 9.36
CA THR A 69 0.12 -15.35 10.40
C THR A 69 -1.32 -14.85 10.31
N ASP A 70 -2.21 -15.32 11.20
CA ASP A 70 -3.58 -14.79 11.27
C ASP A 70 -3.66 -13.34 11.79
N ALA A 71 -2.60 -12.83 12.43
CA ALA A 71 -2.60 -11.51 13.07
C ALA A 71 -1.69 -10.48 12.38
N GLY A 72 -0.79 -10.91 11.50
CA GLY A 72 0.21 -10.02 10.91
C GLY A 72 1.22 -10.72 10.01
N PHE A 73 2.16 -9.93 9.51
CA PHE A 73 3.20 -10.35 8.56
C PHE A 73 4.40 -9.39 8.62
N VAL A 74 5.52 -9.77 8.00
CA VAL A 74 6.63 -8.87 7.71
C VAL A 74 6.47 -8.34 6.28
N VAL A 75 6.71 -7.05 6.08
CA VAL A 75 6.70 -6.42 4.76
C VAL A 75 8.07 -5.81 4.46
N GLU A 76 8.51 -5.99 3.22
CA GLU A 76 9.66 -5.27 2.66
C GLU A 76 9.17 -4.46 1.47
N LEU A 77 9.62 -3.21 1.38
CA LEU A 77 9.35 -2.29 0.29
C LEU A 77 10.69 -1.88 -0.35
N GLU A 78 10.81 -2.09 -1.64
CA GLU A 78 11.97 -1.68 -2.42
C GLU A 78 11.55 -0.72 -3.54
N ASN A 79 12.19 0.46 -3.61
CA ASN A 79 12.05 1.35 -4.76
C ASN A 79 13.34 2.15 -5.04
N GLU A 80 13.40 2.75 -6.23
CA GLU A 80 14.61 3.45 -6.70
C GLU A 80 14.99 4.65 -5.82
N SER A 81 14.01 5.32 -5.21
CA SER A 81 14.22 6.53 -4.40
C SER A 81 14.66 6.27 -2.96
N MET A 82 14.20 5.19 -2.34
CA MET A 82 14.37 4.89 -0.90
C MET A 82 15.25 3.67 -0.66
N GLY A 83 15.53 2.86 -1.67
CA GLY A 83 16.16 1.56 -1.49
C GLY A 83 15.20 0.57 -0.83
N LEU A 84 15.74 -0.33 0.00
CA LEU A 84 14.98 -1.34 0.73
C LEU A 84 14.59 -0.83 2.12
N VAL A 85 13.29 -0.90 2.42
CA VAL A 85 12.69 -0.51 3.70
C VAL A 85 11.94 -1.70 4.28
N HIS A 86 12.12 -1.94 5.57
CA HIS A 86 11.44 -3.02 6.31
C HIS A 86 10.28 -2.47 7.12
N GLY A 87 9.25 -3.29 7.29
CA GLY A 87 8.05 -2.93 8.03
C GLY A 87 7.32 -4.14 8.60
N THR A 88 6.30 -3.84 9.37
CA THR A 88 5.43 -4.84 10.00
C THR A 88 3.98 -4.61 9.60
N GLY A 89 3.30 -5.70 9.27
CA GLY A 89 1.91 -5.72 8.89
C GLY A 89 1.01 -6.28 9.97
N VAL A 90 -0.21 -5.75 10.04
CA VAL A 90 -1.27 -6.22 10.92
C VAL A 90 -2.46 -6.69 10.09
N ILE A 91 -3.13 -7.73 10.58
CA ILE A 91 -4.34 -8.27 10.01
C ILE A 91 -5.39 -8.31 11.13
N ASP A 92 -6.50 -7.61 10.92
CA ASP A 92 -7.70 -7.75 11.73
C ASP A 92 -8.91 -8.08 10.82
N PRO A 93 -10.10 -8.42 11.32
CA PRO A 93 -11.22 -8.81 10.46
C PRO A 93 -11.68 -7.73 9.46
N ASN A 94 -11.48 -6.45 9.77
CA ASN A 94 -12.00 -5.32 9.00
C ASN A 94 -10.90 -4.52 8.30
N LYS A 95 -9.64 -4.74 8.65
CA LYS A 95 -8.51 -3.96 8.17
C LYS A 95 -7.28 -4.83 7.97
N ILE A 96 -6.50 -4.42 6.98
CA ILE A 96 -5.14 -4.88 6.80
C ILE A 96 -4.27 -3.63 6.60
N GLY A 97 -3.09 -3.62 7.19
CA GLY A 97 -2.20 -2.47 7.07
C GLY A 97 -0.78 -2.81 7.43
N TRP A 98 0.12 -1.88 7.19
CA TRP A 98 1.53 -2.02 7.55
C TRP A 98 2.16 -0.66 7.82
N GLU A 99 3.24 -0.68 8.58
CA GLU A 99 4.04 0.50 8.90
C GLU A 99 5.52 0.23 8.58
N PHE A 100 6.22 1.31 8.21
CA PHE A 100 7.64 1.33 7.89
C PHE A 100 8.37 2.21 8.89
N HIS A 101 9.52 1.71 9.35
CA HIS A 101 10.40 2.44 10.24
C HIS A 101 11.82 2.44 9.66
N LEU A 102 12.27 3.61 9.21
CA LEU A 102 13.63 3.86 8.77
C LEU A 102 14.09 5.19 9.35
N GLU A 103 15.38 5.35 9.65
CA GLU A 103 15.91 6.61 10.16
C GLU A 103 15.59 7.76 9.18
N GLY A 104 14.79 8.73 9.63
CA GLY A 104 14.34 9.85 8.80
C GLY A 104 13.15 9.54 7.86
N PHE A 105 12.53 8.36 7.95
CA PHE A 105 11.31 8.00 7.22
C PHE A 105 10.39 7.11 8.07
N GLU A 106 9.20 7.62 8.35
CA GLU A 106 8.12 6.84 8.96
C GLU A 106 6.89 6.93 8.08
N GLY A 107 6.13 5.84 8.00
CA GLY A 107 4.83 5.88 7.36
C GLY A 107 4.05 4.60 7.50
N PHE A 108 2.76 4.66 7.21
CA PHE A 108 1.88 3.52 7.25
C PHE A 108 0.89 3.52 6.09
N GLU A 109 0.39 2.35 5.76
CA GLU A 109 -0.76 2.15 4.89
C GLU A 109 -1.81 1.31 5.61
N MET A 110 -3.07 1.72 5.49
CA MET A 110 -4.21 1.06 6.10
C MET A 110 -5.30 0.88 5.06
N TYR A 111 -5.78 -0.35 4.94
CA TYR A 111 -6.82 -0.76 4.01
C TYR A 111 -8.00 -1.30 4.81
N SER A 112 -9.08 -0.52 4.89
CA SER A 112 -10.31 -0.91 5.57
C SER A 112 -11.25 -1.58 4.57
N LEU A 113 -11.62 -2.83 4.83
CA LEU A 113 -12.53 -3.61 4.00
C LEU A 113 -13.90 -2.94 3.93
N ILE A 114 -14.47 -2.88 2.74
CA ILE A 114 -15.85 -2.47 2.44
C ILE A 114 -16.60 -3.74 1.99
N PRO A 115 -17.21 -4.50 2.93
CA PRO A 115 -17.71 -5.85 2.65
C PRO A 115 -18.75 -5.90 1.53
N GLU A 116 -19.56 -4.86 1.38
CA GLU A 116 -20.64 -4.84 0.39
C GLU A 116 -20.14 -4.74 -1.05
N LYS A 117 -18.88 -4.34 -1.24
CA LYS A 117 -18.28 -4.12 -2.56
C LYS A 117 -17.05 -4.98 -2.83
N GLU A 118 -16.55 -5.70 -1.84
CA GLU A 118 -15.23 -6.36 -1.87
C GLU A 118 -14.09 -5.39 -2.24
N GLU A 119 -14.24 -4.11 -1.85
CA GLU A 119 -13.26 -3.04 -2.04
C GLU A 119 -12.57 -2.73 -0.70
N TYR A 120 -11.51 -1.93 -0.75
CA TYR A 120 -10.88 -1.40 0.45
C TYR A 120 -10.75 0.11 0.37
N ALA A 121 -11.10 0.80 1.45
CA ALA A 121 -10.72 2.20 1.65
C ALA A 121 -9.26 2.27 2.08
N LEU A 122 -8.45 3.00 1.32
CA LEU A 122 -7.04 3.25 1.60
C LEU A 122 -6.89 4.55 2.39
N HIS A 123 -6.11 4.49 3.47
CA HIS A 123 -5.53 5.65 4.13
C HIS A 123 -4.06 5.39 4.41
N ALA A 124 -3.19 6.33 4.02
CA ALA A 124 -1.77 6.23 4.28
C ALA A 124 -1.18 7.59 4.67
N GLU A 125 -0.15 7.57 5.51
CA GLU A 125 0.62 8.75 5.87
C GLU A 125 2.11 8.44 5.79
N TYR A 126 2.89 9.36 5.23
CA TYR A 126 4.36 9.27 5.19
C TYR A 126 4.98 10.58 5.63
N THR A 127 6.01 10.50 6.47
CA THR A 127 6.76 11.64 6.98
C THR A 127 8.25 11.45 6.71
N PRO A 128 8.78 11.92 5.56
CA PRO A 128 10.21 12.13 5.41
C PRO A 128 10.66 13.21 6.41
N GLY A 129 11.85 13.05 7.01
CA GLY A 129 12.36 13.71 8.23
C GLY A 129 12.36 15.25 8.35
N ASN A 130 11.68 15.98 7.46
CA ASN A 130 11.56 17.44 7.43
C ASN A 130 10.14 17.94 7.80
N HIS A 131 9.39 17.23 8.64
CA HIS A 131 8.01 17.57 9.07
C HIS A 131 6.94 17.71 7.96
N PHE A 132 7.31 17.38 6.72
CA PHE A 132 6.37 17.31 5.61
C PHE A 132 5.65 15.97 5.69
N ARG A 133 4.32 16.00 5.76
CA ARG A 133 3.50 14.80 5.84
C ARG A 133 2.66 14.70 4.59
N THR A 134 2.85 13.60 3.88
CA THR A 134 1.99 13.20 2.77
C THR A 134 0.84 12.39 3.35
N ILE A 135 -0.40 12.80 3.05
CA ILE A 135 -1.62 12.10 3.46
C ILE A 135 -2.32 11.62 2.20
N ILE A 136 -2.58 10.31 2.15
CA ILE A 136 -3.24 9.64 1.03
C ILE A 136 -4.58 9.09 1.51
N HIS A 137 -5.60 9.35 0.72
CA HIS A 137 -6.91 8.71 0.84
C HIS A 137 -7.33 8.17 -0.51
N GLY A 138 -7.81 6.93 -0.54
CA GLY A 138 -8.24 6.33 -1.78
C GLY A 138 -9.09 5.11 -1.57
N ARG A 139 -9.23 4.35 -2.65
CA ARG A 139 -9.86 3.04 -2.64
C ARG A 139 -9.11 2.11 -3.58
N ILE A 140 -9.14 0.81 -3.27
CA ILE A 140 -8.60 -0.24 -4.11
C ILE A 140 -9.62 -1.35 -4.30
N TRP A 141 -9.58 -2.01 -5.45
CA TRP A 141 -10.48 -3.11 -5.78
C TRP A 141 -9.81 -4.06 -6.76
N GLN A 142 -10.26 -5.31 -6.77
CA GLN A 142 -9.75 -6.29 -7.71
C GLN A 142 -10.28 -5.95 -9.11
N LYS A 143 -9.41 -5.88 -10.12
CA LYS A 143 -9.84 -5.73 -11.50
C LYS A 143 -10.46 -7.05 -11.97
N THR A 144 -11.78 -7.11 -12.02
CA THR A 144 -12.50 -8.19 -12.70
C THR A 144 -12.25 -8.07 -14.21
N SER A 145 -11.88 -9.18 -14.84
CA SER A 145 -11.69 -9.27 -16.29
C SER A 145 -13.02 -9.27 -17.02
#